data_AF-A0A4R5B8Y5-F1
#
_entry.id   AF-A0A4R5B8Y5-F1
#
_cell.length_a   1.000
_cell.length_b   1.000
_cell.length_c   1.000
_cell.angle_alpha   90.00
_cell.angle_beta   90.00
_cell.angle_gamma   90.00
#
_symmetry.space_group_name_H-M   'P 1'
#
loop_
_entity.id
_entity.type
_entity.pdbx_description
1 polymer ?
#
loop_
_entity_poly.entity_id
_entity_poly.type
_entity_poly.pdbx_seq_one_letter_code
_entity_poly.pdbx_strand_id
1 'polypeptide(L)'
;MMDWDAPSCPSCSGRGRIAYVGRTSWIETSCSDCHGTGNREDPRPGPRYNAGGFRIREEGEDYDEAVHGPRPPLSEHPAVRKSGLCPMCLGSGVVISEKLIEAHCPACTRL
;
A
#
# COMPACT_ATOMS: atom_id res chain seq x y z
N MET A 1 13.36 13.87 8.77
CA MET A 1 14.24 13.73 9.96
C MET A 1 15.44 12.92 9.49
N MET A 2 16.65 13.44 9.66
CA MET A 2 17.87 12.73 9.22
C MET A 2 18.09 11.52 10.13
N ASP A 3 18.13 10.34 9.53
CA ASP A 3 18.63 9.14 10.19
C ASP A 3 20.17 9.18 10.12
N TRP A 4 20.82 9.26 11.27
CA TRP A 4 22.28 9.42 11.38
C TRP A 4 23.05 8.14 11.08
N ASP A 5 22.39 6.98 11.14
CA ASP A 5 22.99 5.68 10.88
C ASP A 5 22.81 5.22 9.41
N ALA A 6 21.96 5.92 8.65
CA ALA A 6 21.70 5.60 7.25
C ALA A 6 22.86 6.06 6.33
N PRO A 7 23.20 5.28 5.28
CA PRO A 7 24.21 5.69 4.31
C PRO A 7 23.82 7.01 3.64
N SER A 8 24.77 7.92 3.45
CA SER A 8 24.50 9.19 2.77
C SER A 8 24.13 8.99 1.29
N CYS A 9 23.19 9.81 0.80
CA CYS A 9 22.84 9.87 -0.61
C CYS A 9 24.08 10.25 -1.45
N PRO A 10 24.47 9.46 -2.46
CA PRO A 10 25.69 9.74 -3.24
C PRO A 10 25.58 11.03 -4.05
N SER A 11 24.37 11.36 -4.53
CA SER A 11 24.13 12.50 -5.44
C SER A 11 24.23 13.87 -4.75
N CYS A 12 23.84 13.97 -3.47
CA CYS A 12 23.97 15.20 -2.68
C CYS A 12 24.98 15.08 -1.53
N SER A 13 25.68 13.94 -1.43
CA SER A 13 26.66 13.64 -0.38
C SER A 13 26.12 13.90 1.04
N GLY A 14 24.90 13.45 1.32
CA GLY A 14 24.29 13.63 2.65
C GLY A 14 23.56 14.95 2.84
N ARG A 15 23.65 15.93 1.94
CA ARG A 15 23.12 17.29 2.22
C ARG A 15 21.61 17.44 2.06
N GLY A 16 20.96 16.53 1.33
CA GLY A 16 19.55 16.64 0.95
C GLY A 16 19.26 17.76 -0.06
N ARG A 17 20.26 18.54 -0.47
CA ARG A 17 20.09 19.68 -1.38
C ARG A 17 21.21 19.76 -2.40
N ILE A 18 20.88 20.27 -3.58
CA ILE A 18 21.82 20.53 -4.67
C ILE A 18 21.77 22.03 -4.97
N ALA A 19 22.96 22.65 -5.03
CA ALA A 19 23.11 24.05 -5.38
C ALA A 19 23.57 24.18 -6.83
N TYR A 20 22.82 24.95 -7.62
CA TYR A 20 23.20 25.36 -8.97
C TYR A 20 23.77 26.77 -8.90
N VAL A 21 25.06 26.91 -9.21
CA VAL A 21 25.76 28.19 -9.16
C VAL A 21 25.83 28.79 -10.57
N GLY A 22 25.13 29.90 -10.76
CA GLY A 22 25.23 30.76 -11.94
C GLY A 22 26.27 31.86 -11.76
N ARG A 23 26.45 32.70 -12.79
CA ARG A 23 27.43 33.82 -12.75
C ARG A 23 27.08 34.91 -11.73
N THR A 24 25.80 35.09 -11.43
CA THR A 24 25.29 36.20 -10.59
C THR A 24 24.32 35.74 -9.51
N SER A 25 23.97 34.45 -9.48
CA SER A 25 23.01 33.88 -8.53
C SER A 25 23.34 32.43 -8.22
N TRP A 26 22.80 31.93 -7.12
CA TRP A 26 22.78 30.52 -6.82
C TRP A 26 21.36 30.12 -6.43
N ILE A 27 20.94 28.95 -6.91
CA ILE A 27 19.63 28.37 -6.58
C ILE A 27 19.89 27.05 -5.89
N GLU A 28 19.26 26.87 -4.74
CA GLU A 28 19.28 25.62 -4.02
C GLU A 28 17.93 24.92 -4.18
N THR A 29 17.97 23.63 -4.50
CA THR A 29 16.77 22.80 -4.57
C THR A 29 17.00 21.50 -3.82
N SER A 30 15.91 20.88 -3.37
CA SER A 30 15.95 19.56 -2.76
C SER A 30 16.54 18.54 -3.75
N CYS A 31 17.42 17.67 -3.27
CA CYS A 31 17.98 16.59 -4.07
C CYS A 31 16.86 15.62 -4.46
N SER A 32 16.70 15.38 -5.77
CA SER A 32 15.67 14.49 -6.32
C SER A 32 15.80 13.06 -5.83
N ASP A 33 17.03 12.57 -5.70
CA ASP A 33 17.32 11.14 -5.50
C ASP A 33 17.10 10.69 -4.05
N CYS A 34 17.03 11.63 -3.11
CA CYS A 34 16.74 11.36 -1.71
C CYS A 34 15.56 12.20 -1.20
N HIS A 35 14.84 12.86 -2.10
CA HIS A 35 13.73 13.76 -1.80
C HIS A 35 13.98 14.71 -0.61
N GLY A 36 15.18 15.28 -0.52
CA GLY A 36 15.52 16.23 0.55
C GLY A 36 16.04 15.62 1.86
N THR A 37 16.03 14.29 1.99
CA THR A 37 16.38 13.62 3.25
C THR A 37 17.89 13.56 3.50
N GLY A 38 18.70 13.60 2.45
CA GLY A 38 20.16 13.43 2.53
C GLY A 38 20.61 11.99 2.65
N ASN A 39 19.71 11.07 2.96
CA ASN A 39 20.02 9.65 3.10
C ASN A 39 19.82 8.94 1.77
N ARG A 40 20.62 7.91 1.52
CA ARG A 40 20.40 7.02 0.38
C ARG A 40 19.04 6.37 0.57
N GLU A 41 18.16 6.53 -0.41
CA GLU A 41 16.92 5.76 -0.41
C GLU A 41 17.28 4.28 -0.51
N ASP A 42 16.72 3.50 0.40
CA ASP A 42 16.73 2.06 0.23
C ASP A 42 16.10 1.73 -1.13
N PRO A 43 16.67 0.79 -1.89
CA PRO A 43 16.05 0.32 -3.11
C PRO A 43 14.61 -0.03 -2.77
N ARG A 44 13.64 0.58 -3.48
CA ARG A 44 12.23 0.21 -3.28
C ARG A 44 12.15 -1.30 -3.43
N PRO A 45 11.50 -1.99 -2.48
CA PRO A 45 11.33 -3.43 -2.61
C PRO A 45 10.71 -3.70 -3.98
N GLY A 46 11.26 -4.70 -4.67
CA GLY A 46 10.74 -5.10 -5.97
C GLY A 46 9.27 -5.54 -5.85
N PRO A 47 8.56 -5.61 -6.99
CA PRO A 47 7.17 -6.02 -7.00
C PRO A 47 7.00 -7.39 -6.31
N ARG A 48 6.05 -7.46 -5.38
CA ARG A 48 5.75 -8.69 -4.65
C ARG A 48 4.68 -9.48 -5.41
N TYR A 49 4.74 -10.80 -5.35
CA TYR A 49 3.78 -11.68 -6.02
C TYR A 49 3.09 -12.59 -5.02
N ASN A 50 1.82 -12.91 -5.26
CA ASN A 50 1.09 -13.91 -4.49
C ASN A 50 1.42 -15.33 -4.98
N ALA A 51 0.93 -16.35 -4.26
CA ALA A 51 1.15 -17.75 -4.62
C ALA A 51 0.60 -18.14 -6.01
N GLY A 52 -0.34 -17.36 -6.56
CA GLY A 52 -0.89 -17.55 -7.91
C GLY A 52 -0.07 -16.87 -9.02
N GLY A 53 1.07 -16.25 -8.69
CA GLY A 53 1.92 -15.56 -9.66
C GLY A 53 1.44 -14.17 -10.06
N PHE A 54 0.41 -13.64 -9.41
CA PHE A 54 -0.07 -12.27 -9.66
C PHE A 54 0.64 -11.27 -8.78
N ARG A 55 0.83 -10.05 -9.29
CA ARG A 55 1.47 -8.98 -8.53
C ARG A 55 0.55 -8.56 -7.39
N ILE A 56 1.11 -8.37 -6.19
CA ILE A 56 0.39 -7.85 -5.04
C ILE A 56 0.30 -6.33 -5.21
N ARG A 57 -0.93 -5.80 -5.11
CA ARG A 57 -1.20 -4.36 -5.20
C ARG A 57 -0.47 -3.61 -4.08
N GLU A 58 0.16 -2.49 -4.43
CA GLU A 58 0.78 -1.57 -3.48
C GLU A 58 -0.16 -0.39 -3.15
N GLU A 59 0.18 0.37 -2.12
CA GLU A 59 -0.61 1.50 -1.68
C GLU A 59 -0.57 2.62 -2.73
N GLY A 60 -1.73 3.13 -3.13
CA GLY A 60 -1.86 4.14 -4.19
C GLY A 60 -1.97 3.59 -5.61
N GLU A 61 -1.87 2.28 -5.80
CA GLU A 61 -2.08 1.66 -7.11
C GLU A 61 -3.55 1.28 -7.36
N ASP A 62 -4.01 1.54 -8.59
CA ASP A 62 -5.30 1.05 -9.05
C ASP A 62 -5.28 -0.47 -9.22
N TYR A 63 -6.42 -1.09 -8.96
CA TYR A 63 -6.57 -2.53 -9.08
C TYR A 63 -6.91 -2.94 -10.51
N ASP A 64 -6.00 -3.67 -11.14
CA ASP A 64 -6.15 -4.34 -12.43
C ASP A 64 -6.16 -5.87 -12.27
N GLU A 65 -7.23 -6.55 -12.71
CA GLU A 65 -7.34 -8.01 -12.63
C GLU A 65 -6.31 -8.76 -13.47
N ALA A 66 -5.86 -8.19 -14.60
CA ALA A 66 -4.85 -8.82 -15.46
C ALA A 66 -3.47 -8.86 -14.76
N VAL A 67 -3.20 -7.92 -13.86
CA VAL A 67 -1.93 -7.78 -13.14
C VAL A 67 -2.00 -8.42 -11.75
N HIS A 68 -3.13 -8.24 -11.05
CA HIS A 68 -3.28 -8.61 -9.64
C HIS A 68 -4.12 -9.87 -9.43
N GLY A 69 -4.62 -10.49 -10.49
CA GLY A 69 -5.49 -11.68 -10.44
C GLY A 69 -6.93 -11.32 -10.10
N PRO A 70 -7.81 -12.32 -9.87
CA PRO A 70 -9.20 -12.08 -9.48
C PRO A 70 -9.29 -11.43 -8.10
N ARG A 71 -10.31 -10.59 -7.89
CA ARG A 71 -10.55 -9.98 -6.58
C ARG A 71 -10.86 -11.07 -5.55
N PRO A 72 -10.12 -11.11 -4.43
CA PRO A 72 -10.48 -12.01 -3.35
C PRO A 72 -11.87 -11.63 -2.82
N PRO A 73 -12.67 -12.61 -2.36
CA PRO A 73 -13.99 -12.34 -1.80
C PRO A 73 -13.86 -11.41 -0.58
N LEU A 74 -14.87 -10.57 -0.35
CA LEU A 74 -14.86 -9.57 0.72
C LEU A 74 -14.61 -10.20 2.11
N SER A 75 -15.04 -11.44 2.31
CA SER A 75 -14.81 -12.24 3.52
C SER A 75 -13.34 -12.45 3.86
N GLU A 76 -12.46 -12.45 2.86
CA GLU A 76 -11.01 -12.61 3.04
C GLU A 76 -10.29 -11.30 3.34
N HIS A 77 -10.98 -10.16 3.19
CA HIS A 77 -10.39 -8.85 3.41
C HIS A 77 -9.89 -8.73 4.87
N PRO A 78 -8.66 -8.24 5.12
CA PRO A 78 -8.10 -8.17 6.48
C PRO A 78 -8.96 -7.41 7.48
N ALA A 79 -9.64 -6.34 7.03
CA ALA A 79 -10.57 -5.60 7.89
C ALA A 79 -11.77 -6.45 8.33
N VAL A 80 -12.28 -7.34 7.46
CA VAL A 80 -13.36 -8.27 7.80
C VAL A 80 -12.84 -9.37 8.73
N ARG A 81 -11.74 -10.04 8.37
CA ARG A 81 -11.16 -11.12 9.17
C ARG A 81 -10.78 -10.69 10.59
N LYS A 82 -10.30 -9.46 10.77
CA LYS A 82 -9.90 -8.92 12.09
C LYS A 82 -11.03 -8.27 12.87
N SER A 83 -12.20 -8.07 12.26
CA SER A 83 -13.32 -7.38 12.92
C SER A 83 -14.00 -8.20 14.02
N GLY A 84 -13.81 -9.52 14.04
CA GLY A 84 -14.58 -10.44 14.90
C GLY A 84 -16.03 -10.61 14.47
N LEU A 85 -16.46 -9.94 13.40
CA LEU A 85 -17.80 -10.07 12.83
C LEU A 85 -17.89 -11.35 12.00
N CYS A 86 -19.11 -11.88 11.87
CA CYS A 86 -19.37 -12.99 10.96
C CYS A 86 -18.98 -12.59 9.53
N PRO A 87 -18.10 -13.33 8.83
CA PRO A 87 -17.59 -12.94 7.52
C PRO A 87 -18.65 -13.02 6.40
N MET A 88 -19.80 -13.66 6.66
CA MET A 88 -20.91 -13.76 5.70
C MET A 88 -21.88 -12.58 5.78
N CYS A 89 -22.29 -12.18 6.99
CA CYS A 89 -23.25 -11.08 7.17
C CYS A 89 -22.58 -9.77 7.63
N LEU A 90 -21.28 -9.79 7.89
CA LEU A 90 -20.51 -8.64 8.39
C LEU A 90 -21.14 -8.03 9.67
N GLY A 91 -21.73 -8.88 10.50
CA GLY A 91 -22.37 -8.47 11.76
C GLY A 91 -23.84 -8.04 11.65
N SER A 92 -24.43 -7.98 10.45
CA SER A 92 -25.83 -7.58 10.28
C SER A 92 -26.84 -8.64 10.76
N GLY A 93 -26.41 -9.90 10.87
CA GLY A 93 -27.30 -11.04 11.17
C GLY A 93 -28.18 -11.49 10.00
N VAL A 94 -28.13 -10.82 8.86
CA VAL A 94 -28.90 -11.12 7.65
C VAL A 94 -28.02 -11.13 6.40
N VAL A 95 -28.45 -11.85 5.38
CA VAL A 95 -27.82 -11.92 4.05
C VAL A 95 -28.88 -11.72 2.97
N ILE A 96 -28.48 -11.14 1.84
CA ILE A 96 -29.36 -11.06 0.67
C ILE A 96 -29.22 -12.36 -0.12
N SER A 97 -30.33 -13.08 -0.25
CA SER A 97 -30.40 -14.30 -1.06
C SER A 97 -30.32 -13.99 -2.56
N GLU A 98 -30.12 -15.01 -3.40
CA GLU A 98 -30.15 -14.87 -4.87
C GLU A 98 -31.47 -14.29 -5.39
N LYS A 99 -32.57 -14.44 -4.62
CA LYS A 99 -33.89 -13.86 -4.93
C LYS A 99 -34.02 -12.39 -4.52
N LEU A 100 -32.94 -11.76 -4.07
CA LEU A 100 -32.91 -10.39 -3.56
C LEU A 100 -33.82 -10.18 -2.32
N ILE A 101 -34.00 -11.22 -1.53
CA ILE A 101 -34.77 -11.19 -0.27
C ILE A 101 -33.80 -11.31 0.89
N GLU A 102 -33.98 -10.49 1.92
CA GLU A 102 -33.27 -10.61 3.20
C GLU A 102 -33.63 -11.93 3.89
N ALA A 103 -32.61 -12.70 4.24
CA ALA A 103 -32.73 -13.93 4.99
C ALA A 103 -31.79 -13.90 6.19
N HIS A 104 -32.13 -14.60 7.27
CA HIS A 104 -31.22 -14.74 8.40
C HIS A 104 -29.90 -15.38 7.97
N CYS A 105 -28.79 -14.87 8.50
CA CYS A 105 -27.47 -15.38 8.20
C CYS A 105 -27.35 -16.82 8.71
N PRO A 106 -27.15 -17.82 7.82
CA PRO A 106 -27.14 -19.22 8.23
C PRO A 106 -25.93 -19.59 9.09
N ALA A 107 -24.87 -18.76 9.07
CA ALA A 107 -23.72 -18.92 9.94
C ALA A 107 -23.99 -18.42 11.37
N CYS A 108 -24.86 -17.43 11.55
CA CYS A 108 -25.20 -16.88 12.87
C CYS A 108 -26.32 -17.67 13.56
N THR A 109 -27.28 -18.21 12.81
CA THR A 109 -28.43 -18.95 13.36
C THR A 109 -28.11 -20.39 13.77
N ARG A 110 -26.88 -20.87 13.53
CA ARG A 110 -26.42 -22.21 13.95
C ARG A 110 -25.63 -22.20 15.26
N LEU A 111 -25.41 -21.03 15.85
CA LEU A 111 -24.82 -20.83 17.17
C LEU A 111 -25.94 -20.65 18.19
#